data_AF-A0A2D4SPX0-F1
#
_entry.id   AF-A0A2D4SPX0-F1
#
_cell.length_a   1.000
_cell.length_b   1.000
_cell.length_c   1.000
_cell.angle_alpha   90.00
_cell.angle_beta   90.00
_cell.angle_gamma   90.00
#
_symmetry.space_group_name_H-M   'P 1'
#
loop_
_entity.id
_entity.type
_entity.pdbx_description
1 polymer ?
#
loop_
_entity_poly.entity_id
_entity_poly.type
_entity_poly.pdbx_seq_one_letter_code
_entity_poly.pdbx_strand_id
1 'polypeptide(L)'
;MCLYSICVIDFTILFFFFILGLLMRVALFFDGNNFYRSKDAYLEGMELDYDKLAKWVCTQVDASAEFVGAFYYTGVGAQSMLNRFLDGLELRRGYFVRRAPVIEKTLQCQACGTAHVIATEKRVDTQLVAEMVQMAARDQFDKAVLFSGDEDIVPAVQAVSSFGKQVYVASWGGRSLSSELRAYCFDEINLVEGVEHFFTGRRRCTTSGTPLEHLFSQLQEAWEYFQDRNGHVSRWYFENKWKPSGPCPPPGTGRQELLDSLIDQGMVEVFEISMNGRKVLALRPKR
;
A
#
# COMPACT_ATOMS: atom_id res chain seq x y z
N MET A 1 -63.44 22.56 20.36
CA MET A 1 -62.56 23.31 19.44
C MET A 1 -61.21 22.61 19.43
N CYS A 2 -60.88 21.96 18.32
CA CYS A 2 -59.68 21.13 18.18
C CYS A 2 -58.58 21.98 17.52
N LEU A 3 -57.46 22.17 18.21
CA LEU A 3 -56.29 22.87 17.69
C LEU A 3 -55.41 21.86 16.94
N TYR A 4 -55.37 21.97 15.61
CA TYR A 4 -54.33 21.33 14.80
C TYR A 4 -53.06 22.19 14.91
N SER A 5 -52.09 21.72 15.69
CA SER A 5 -50.74 22.28 15.71
C SER A 5 -49.96 21.67 14.53
N ILE A 6 -49.83 22.42 13.45
CA ILE A 6 -49.00 22.05 12.30
C ILE A 6 -47.55 22.38 12.67
N CYS A 7 -46.74 21.34 12.88
CA CYS A 7 -45.31 21.45 13.12
C CYS A 7 -44.64 21.98 11.84
N VAL A 8 -44.27 23.27 11.85
CA VAL A 8 -43.46 23.85 10.78
C VAL A 8 -42.04 23.33 10.98
N ILE A 9 -41.70 22.25 10.29
CA ILE A 9 -40.32 21.76 10.24
C ILE A 9 -39.52 22.80 9.45
N ASP A 10 -38.54 23.40 10.12
CA ASP A 10 -37.72 24.47 9.58
C ASP A 10 -36.97 23.98 8.32
N PHE A 11 -37.25 24.59 7.16
CA PHE A 11 -36.65 24.23 5.86
C PHE A 11 -35.11 24.28 5.92
N THR A 12 -34.55 25.13 6.78
CA THR A 12 -33.11 25.24 7.01
C THR A 12 -32.53 23.99 7.68
N ILE A 13 -33.28 23.40 8.63
CA ILE A 13 -32.91 22.15 9.29
C ILE A 13 -33.03 20.99 8.29
N LEU A 14 -34.12 20.93 7.52
CA LEU A 14 -34.30 19.90 6.50
C LEU A 14 -33.21 19.96 5.41
N PHE A 15 -32.82 21.16 4.97
CA PHE A 15 -31.75 21.39 4.00
C PHE A 15 -30.36 21.06 4.58
N PHE A 16 -30.14 21.32 5.87
CA PHE A 16 -28.90 20.93 6.56
C PHE A 16 -28.79 19.41 6.71
N PHE A 17 -29.88 18.72 7.06
CA PHE A 17 -29.94 17.24 7.06
C PHE A 17 -29.81 16.66 5.63
N PHE A 18 -30.32 17.36 4.61
CA PHE A 18 -30.15 16.97 3.22
C PHE A 18 -28.69 17.08 2.77
N ILE A 19 -27.97 18.15 3.14
CA ILE A 19 -26.54 18.31 2.84
C ILE A 19 -25.68 17.30 3.62
N LEU A 20 -25.99 17.02 4.89
CA LEU A 20 -25.33 15.95 5.65
C LEU A 20 -25.61 14.56 5.08
N GLY A 21 -26.75 14.34 4.43
CA GLY A 21 -27.08 13.11 3.70
C GLY A 21 -26.44 12.97 2.32
N LEU A 22 -25.67 13.97 1.86
CA LEU A 22 -24.98 13.94 0.56
C LEU A 22 -23.53 13.44 0.64
N LEU A 23 -22.90 13.43 1.82
CA LEU A 23 -21.54 12.93 1.98
C LEU A 23 -21.55 11.42 2.13
N MET A 24 -20.87 10.72 1.22
CA MET A 24 -20.82 9.26 1.23
C MET A 24 -19.59 8.78 1.98
N ARG A 25 -19.77 8.16 3.14
CA ARG A 25 -18.64 7.67 3.94
C ARG A 25 -18.07 6.40 3.33
N VAL A 26 -16.81 6.44 2.93
CA VAL A 26 -16.11 5.32 2.28
C VAL A 26 -15.02 4.77 3.19
N ALA A 27 -15.09 3.48 3.48
CA ALA A 27 -14.05 2.73 4.19
C ALA A 27 -13.31 1.80 3.23
N LEU A 28 -11.98 1.70 3.39
CA LEU A 28 -11.12 0.88 2.55
C LEU A 28 -10.59 -0.30 3.36
N PHE A 29 -10.74 -1.52 2.86
CA PHE A 29 -10.29 -2.76 3.52
C PHE A 29 -9.25 -3.46 2.65
N PHE A 30 -8.01 -3.53 3.12
CA PHE A 30 -6.90 -4.14 2.42
C PHE A 30 -6.58 -5.52 2.99
N ASP A 31 -6.79 -6.55 2.19
CA ASP A 31 -6.16 -7.84 2.40
C ASP A 31 -4.72 -7.74 1.89
N GLY A 32 -3.77 -7.60 2.81
CA GLY A 32 -2.41 -7.23 2.46
C GLY A 32 -1.70 -8.28 1.60
N ASN A 33 -1.91 -9.57 1.86
CA ASN A 33 -1.26 -10.64 1.10
C ASN A 33 -1.90 -10.75 -0.30
N ASN A 34 -3.23 -10.74 -0.40
CA ASN A 34 -3.91 -10.80 -1.70
C ASN A 34 -3.65 -9.56 -2.56
N PHE A 35 -3.73 -8.37 -1.94
CA PHE A 35 -3.46 -7.10 -2.60
C PHE A 35 -2.05 -7.03 -3.15
N TYR A 36 -1.02 -7.35 -2.36
CA TYR A 36 0.36 -7.28 -2.82
C TYR A 36 0.69 -8.34 -3.88
N ARG A 37 0.19 -9.58 -3.75
CA ARG A 37 0.35 -10.61 -4.79
C ARG A 37 -0.20 -10.14 -6.13
N SER A 38 -1.41 -9.57 -6.12
CA SER A 38 -2.07 -9.06 -7.32
C SER A 38 -1.35 -7.84 -7.88
N LYS A 39 -0.92 -6.92 -7.00
CA LYS A 39 -0.15 -5.73 -7.39
C LYS A 39 1.19 -6.11 -8.01
N ASP A 40 1.98 -6.98 -7.37
CA ASP A 40 3.31 -7.36 -7.87
C ASP A 40 3.24 -8.17 -9.17
N ALA A 41 2.16 -8.92 -9.40
CA ALA A 41 1.92 -9.58 -10.69
C ALA A 41 1.65 -8.59 -11.84
N TYR A 42 1.24 -7.34 -11.55
CA TYR A 42 0.94 -6.32 -12.56
C TYR A 42 2.00 -5.21 -12.62
N LEU A 43 2.39 -4.66 -11.46
CA LEU A 43 3.38 -3.61 -11.27
C LEU A 43 4.53 -4.13 -10.39
N GLU A 44 5.29 -5.08 -10.93
CA GLU A 44 6.42 -5.68 -10.24
C GLU A 44 7.42 -4.60 -9.83
N GLY A 45 7.80 -4.63 -8.55
CA GLY A 45 8.80 -3.72 -8.02
C GLY A 45 8.39 -2.25 -8.08
N MET A 46 7.10 -1.92 -8.20
CA MET A 46 6.63 -0.52 -8.15
C MET A 46 6.03 -0.17 -6.79
N GLU A 47 6.33 1.04 -6.31
CA GLU A 47 5.76 1.58 -5.07
C GLU A 47 4.51 2.43 -5.33
N LEU A 48 3.54 2.30 -4.42
CA LEU A 48 2.29 3.05 -4.45
C LEU A 48 2.30 4.15 -3.39
N ASP A 49 1.73 5.30 -3.73
CA ASP A 49 1.35 6.33 -2.80
C ASP A 49 -0.05 6.01 -2.27
N TYR A 50 -0.11 5.47 -1.06
CA TYR A 50 -1.36 5.00 -0.46
C TYR A 50 -2.37 6.12 -0.25
N ASP A 51 -1.93 7.36 0.00
CA ASP A 51 -2.83 8.49 0.23
C ASP A 51 -3.49 8.91 -1.09
N LYS A 52 -2.70 8.93 -2.18
CA LYS A 52 -3.22 9.16 -3.53
C LYS A 52 -4.11 8.02 -4.00
N LEU A 53 -3.75 6.77 -3.69
CA LEU A 53 -4.57 5.60 -4.00
C LEU A 53 -5.92 5.70 -3.30
N ALA A 54 -5.93 5.93 -1.99
CA ALA A 54 -7.16 6.06 -1.21
C ALA A 54 -8.04 7.18 -1.75
N LYS A 55 -7.45 8.35 -2.04
CA LYS A 55 -8.16 9.48 -2.64
C LYS A 55 -8.77 9.13 -4.00
N TRP A 56 -7.98 8.56 -4.90
CA TRP A 56 -8.45 8.21 -6.25
C TRP A 56 -9.57 7.16 -6.18
N VAL A 57 -9.41 6.12 -5.37
CA VAL A 57 -10.44 5.08 -5.19
C VAL A 57 -11.73 5.66 -4.63
N CYS A 58 -11.65 6.53 -3.62
CA CYS A 58 -12.84 7.20 -3.09
C CYS A 58 -13.58 7.98 -4.19
N THR A 59 -12.86 8.68 -5.08
CA THR A 59 -13.51 9.39 -6.20
C THR A 59 -14.15 8.49 -7.25
N GLN A 60 -13.68 7.24 -7.40
CA GLN A 60 -14.35 6.26 -8.28
C GLN A 60 -15.66 5.73 -7.65
N VAL A 61 -15.72 5.68 -6.33
CA VAL A 61 -16.91 5.21 -5.59
C VAL A 61 -18.01 6.27 -5.55
N ASP A 62 -17.61 7.52 -5.26
CA ASP A 62 -18.53 8.66 -5.23
C ASP A 62 -17.77 10.00 -5.30
N ALA A 63 -18.34 10.98 -5.99
CA ALA A 63 -17.76 12.32 -6.04
C ALA A 63 -17.82 13.04 -4.68
N SER A 64 -18.79 12.70 -3.82
CA SER A 64 -18.93 13.22 -2.46
C SER A 64 -18.30 12.32 -1.40
N ALA A 65 -17.43 11.38 -1.81
CA ALA A 65 -16.83 10.42 -0.90
C ALA A 65 -16.03 11.09 0.22
N GLU A 66 -16.40 10.81 1.46
CA GLU A 66 -15.62 11.12 2.65
C GLU A 66 -14.82 9.88 3.06
N PHE A 67 -13.50 10.02 3.12
CA PHE A 67 -12.62 8.94 3.55
C PHE A 67 -12.71 8.71 5.06
N VAL A 68 -13.29 7.57 5.46
CA VAL A 68 -13.41 7.15 6.86
C VAL A 68 -12.08 6.62 7.39
N GLY A 69 -11.41 5.80 6.58
CA GLY A 69 -10.18 5.13 6.96
C GLY A 69 -9.85 3.95 6.06
N ALA A 70 -8.58 3.55 6.11
CA ALA A 70 -8.01 2.40 5.44
C ALA A 70 -7.53 1.39 6.48
N PHE A 71 -8.10 0.20 6.44
CA PHE A 71 -7.84 -0.90 7.37
C PHE A 71 -7.01 -1.95 6.66
N TYR A 72 -5.80 -2.22 7.16
CA TYR A 72 -4.81 -3.05 6.49
C TYR A 72 -4.56 -4.33 7.28
N TYR A 73 -4.93 -5.49 6.72
CA TYR A 73 -4.86 -6.79 7.38
C TYR A 73 -3.71 -7.61 6.80
N THR A 74 -2.79 -8.08 7.63
CA THR A 74 -1.65 -8.87 7.13
C THR A 74 -1.01 -9.72 8.21
N GLY A 75 -0.51 -10.90 7.81
CA GLY A 75 0.39 -11.71 8.60
C GLY A 75 1.76 -11.04 8.74
N VAL A 76 2.26 -10.91 9.97
CA VAL A 76 3.64 -10.47 10.24
C VAL A 76 4.45 -11.58 10.88
N GLY A 77 5.67 -11.77 10.36
CA GLY A 77 6.71 -12.61 10.93
C GLY A 77 7.97 -11.77 11.25
N ALA A 78 9.14 -12.41 11.27
CA ALA A 78 10.42 -11.74 11.55
C ALA A 78 10.94 -10.82 10.42
N GLN A 79 10.13 -10.53 9.39
CA GLN A 79 10.56 -9.77 8.21
C GLN A 79 10.66 -8.26 8.51
N SER A 80 11.89 -7.73 8.55
CA SER A 80 12.15 -6.33 8.92
C SER A 80 11.60 -5.30 7.92
N MET A 81 11.62 -5.61 6.62
CA MET A 81 11.18 -4.69 5.57
C MET A 81 9.65 -4.47 5.59
N LEU A 82 8.88 -5.56 5.72
CA LEU A 82 7.42 -5.49 5.83
C LEU A 82 7.03 -4.69 7.08
N ASN A 83 7.64 -4.99 8.24
CA ASN A 83 7.35 -4.26 9.47
C ASN A 83 7.61 -2.76 9.33
N ARG A 84 8.76 -2.34 8.76
CA ARG A 84 9.04 -0.92 8.54
C ARG A 84 8.03 -0.25 7.60
N PHE A 85 7.57 -0.95 6.56
CA PHE A 85 6.52 -0.45 5.69
C PHE A 85 5.22 -0.23 6.47
N LEU A 86 4.80 -1.22 7.26
CA LEU A 86 3.57 -1.16 8.06
C LEU A 86 3.66 -0.05 9.13
N ASP A 87 4.80 0.13 9.78
CA ASP A 87 5.03 1.20 10.73
C ASP A 87 4.89 2.57 10.05
N GLY A 88 5.42 2.72 8.84
CA GLY A 88 5.25 3.92 8.03
C GLY A 88 3.79 4.18 7.63
N LEU A 89 3.01 3.12 7.39
CA LEU A 89 1.59 3.21 7.07
C LEU A 89 0.78 3.66 8.30
N GLU A 90 1.08 3.16 9.49
CA GLU A 90 0.41 3.55 10.74
C GLU A 90 0.65 5.00 11.15
N LEU A 91 1.76 5.60 10.73
CA LEU A 91 2.03 7.02 10.94
C LEU A 91 1.15 7.93 10.06
N ARG A 92 0.50 7.38 9.02
CA ARG A 92 -0.38 8.14 8.14
C ARG A 92 -1.76 8.27 8.77
N ARG A 93 -2.36 9.45 8.59
CA ARG A 93 -3.70 9.75 9.11
C ARG A 93 -4.74 8.87 8.41
N GLY A 94 -5.57 8.19 9.21
CA GLY A 94 -6.67 7.37 8.68
C GLY A 94 -6.23 5.99 8.21
N TYR A 95 -5.01 5.55 8.54
CA TYR A 95 -4.54 4.19 8.27
C TYR A 95 -4.45 3.38 9.55
N PHE A 96 -4.96 2.16 9.50
CA PHE A 96 -5.14 1.30 10.64
C PHE A 96 -4.63 -0.11 10.30
N VAL A 97 -3.44 -0.48 10.78
CA VAL A 97 -2.87 -1.79 10.49
C VAL A 97 -3.35 -2.82 11.53
N ARG A 98 -3.67 -4.03 11.05
CA ARG A 98 -4.08 -5.22 11.80
C ARG A 98 -3.07 -6.31 11.50
N ARG A 99 -2.14 -6.49 12.45
CA ARG A 99 -1.06 -7.48 12.35
C ARG A 99 -1.50 -8.78 13.01
N ALA A 100 -1.47 -9.89 12.27
CA ALA A 100 -1.68 -11.23 12.81
C ALA A 100 -0.36 -12.01 12.81
N PRO A 101 -0.09 -12.90 13.78
CA PRO A 101 1.13 -13.68 13.78
C PRO A 101 1.11 -14.72 12.65
N VAL A 102 2.23 -14.80 11.91
CA VAL A 102 2.49 -15.91 10.99
C VAL A 102 3.01 -17.09 11.79
N ILE A 103 2.38 -18.25 11.63
CA ILE A 103 2.80 -19.49 12.29
C ILE A 103 3.39 -20.42 11.25
N GLU A 104 4.66 -20.79 11.45
CA GLU A 104 5.31 -21.82 10.66
C GLU A 104 4.87 -23.20 11.16
N LYS A 105 4.42 -24.04 10.23
CA LYS A 105 4.11 -25.44 10.48
C LYS A 105 4.97 -26.31 9.58
N THR A 106 5.66 -27.26 10.17
CA THR A 106 6.34 -28.32 9.42
C THR A 106 5.33 -29.40 9.08
N LEU A 107 4.97 -29.50 7.80
CA LEU A 107 4.20 -30.62 7.27
C LEU A 107 5.16 -31.69 6.74
N GLN A 108 4.95 -32.94 7.11
CA GLN A 108 5.65 -34.04 6.46
C GLN A 108 4.85 -34.52 5.25
N CYS A 109 5.49 -34.56 4.08
CA CYS A 109 4.93 -35.17 2.90
C CYS A 109 4.79 -36.68 3.13
N GLN A 110 3.57 -37.19 3.12
CA GLN A 110 3.33 -38.62 3.34
C GLN A 110 3.86 -39.51 2.21
N ALA A 111 4.09 -38.96 1.02
CA ALA A 111 4.58 -39.72 -0.14
C ALA A 111 6.10 -39.89 -0.17
N CYS A 112 6.87 -38.88 0.26
CA CYS A 112 8.33 -38.91 0.18
C CYS A 112 9.04 -38.66 1.53
N GLY A 113 8.31 -38.46 2.62
CA GLY A 113 8.87 -38.19 3.95
C GLY A 113 9.55 -36.83 4.11
N THR A 114 9.55 -36.00 3.07
CA THR A 114 10.20 -34.68 3.10
C THR A 114 9.38 -33.73 3.98
N ALA A 115 10.08 -33.05 4.90
CA ALA A 115 9.50 -32.01 5.74
C ALA A 115 9.44 -30.69 4.95
N HIS A 116 8.24 -30.14 4.80
CA HIS A 116 7.98 -28.84 4.22
C HIS A 116 7.56 -27.87 5.32
N VAL A 117 8.29 -26.77 5.47
CA VAL A 117 7.88 -25.68 6.36
C VAL A 117 6.92 -24.80 5.58
N ILE A 118 5.68 -24.70 6.06
CA ILE A 118 4.66 -23.84 5.51
C ILE A 118 4.37 -22.74 6.52
N ALA A 119 4.56 -21.50 6.11
CA ALA A 119 4.09 -20.34 6.85
C ALA A 119 2.59 -20.17 6.60
N THR A 120 1.79 -20.21 7.66
CA THR A 120 0.35 -19.95 7.59
C THR A 120 0.03 -18.68 8.37
N GLU A 121 -0.50 -17.67 7.67
CA GLU A 121 -1.14 -16.53 8.32
C GLU A 121 -2.40 -17.03 9.01
N LYS A 122 -2.49 -16.93 10.33
CA LYS A 122 -3.73 -17.30 11.02
C LYS A 122 -4.53 -16.05 11.31
N ARG A 123 -5.84 -16.13 11.05
CA ARG A 123 -6.87 -15.17 11.49
C ARG A 123 -6.92 -13.83 10.76
N VAL A 124 -6.07 -13.59 9.75
CA VAL A 124 -6.09 -12.35 8.96
C VAL A 124 -7.46 -12.18 8.30
N ASP A 125 -7.89 -13.18 7.54
CA ASP A 125 -9.17 -13.15 6.81
C ASP A 125 -10.34 -13.08 7.79
N THR A 126 -10.30 -13.87 8.87
CA THR A 126 -11.33 -13.83 9.91
C THR A 126 -11.43 -12.47 10.58
N GLN A 127 -10.31 -11.78 10.80
CA GLN A 127 -10.29 -10.46 11.40
C GLN A 127 -10.83 -9.39 10.44
N LEU A 128 -10.45 -9.46 9.16
CA LEU A 128 -10.99 -8.62 8.10
C LEU A 128 -12.51 -8.77 8.01
N VAL A 129 -13.00 -10.00 7.90
CA VAL A 129 -14.42 -10.34 7.84
C VAL A 129 -15.17 -9.79 9.07
N ALA A 130 -14.65 -10.07 10.27
CA ALA A 130 -15.31 -9.66 11.50
C ALA A 130 -15.38 -8.12 11.65
N GLU A 131 -14.29 -7.41 11.35
CA GLU A 131 -14.26 -5.95 11.49
C GLU A 131 -15.12 -5.27 10.43
N MET A 132 -15.10 -5.74 9.17
CA MET A 132 -15.94 -5.19 8.10
C MET A 132 -17.44 -5.31 8.43
N VAL A 133 -17.87 -6.47 8.93
CA VAL A 133 -19.25 -6.70 9.37
C VAL A 133 -19.62 -5.87 10.60
N GLN A 134 -18.74 -5.78 11.60
CA GLN A 134 -18.99 -4.96 12.79
C GLN A 134 -19.10 -3.48 12.47
N MET A 135 -18.25 -2.96 11.59
CA MET A 135 -18.29 -1.58 11.16
C MET A 135 -19.57 -1.26 10.37
N ALA A 136 -20.00 -2.17 9.49
CA ALA A 136 -21.27 -2.02 8.77
C ALA A 136 -22.47 -2.01 9.73
N ALA A 137 -22.50 -2.96 10.68
CA ALA A 137 -23.58 -3.07 11.67
C ALA A 137 -23.66 -1.84 12.60
N ARG A 138 -22.54 -1.15 12.83
CA ARG A 138 -22.45 0.08 13.64
C ARG A 138 -22.57 1.36 12.81
N ASP A 139 -22.96 1.24 11.55
CA ASP A 139 -23.13 2.38 10.64
C ASP A 139 -21.89 3.26 10.52
N GLN A 140 -20.69 2.68 10.44
CA GLN A 140 -19.43 3.45 10.40
C GLN A 140 -19.03 3.89 8.99
N PHE A 141 -19.66 3.33 7.96
CA PHE A 141 -19.47 3.70 6.56
C PHE A 141 -20.76 3.45 5.78
N ASP A 142 -20.86 4.01 4.58
CA ASP A 142 -21.97 3.82 3.65
C ASP A 142 -21.57 2.91 2.50
N LYS A 143 -20.31 3.04 2.05
CA LYS A 143 -19.71 2.20 1.01
C LYS A 143 -18.37 1.65 1.50
N ALA A 144 -18.05 0.42 1.15
CA ALA A 144 -16.77 -0.21 1.41
C ALA A 144 -16.05 -0.48 0.10
N VAL A 145 -14.72 -0.40 0.10
CA VAL A 145 -13.88 -0.91 -0.99
C VAL A 145 -12.98 -2.00 -0.44
N LEU A 146 -13.13 -3.21 -0.98
CA LEU A 146 -12.33 -4.37 -0.64
C LEU A 146 -11.18 -4.53 -1.65
N PHE A 147 -9.95 -4.49 -1.17
CA PHE A 147 -8.75 -4.79 -1.95
C PHE A 147 -8.36 -6.24 -1.72
N SER A 148 -9.16 -7.15 -2.26
CA SER A 148 -8.90 -8.60 -2.30
C SER A 148 -9.66 -9.22 -3.48
N GLY A 149 -9.11 -10.28 -4.03
CA GLY A 149 -9.77 -11.15 -5.01
C GLY A 149 -10.26 -12.49 -4.45
N ASP A 150 -10.14 -12.70 -3.13
CA ASP A 150 -10.42 -13.98 -2.48
C ASP A 150 -11.92 -14.23 -2.24
N GLU A 151 -12.40 -15.42 -2.62
CA GLU A 151 -13.78 -15.83 -2.41
C GLU A 151 -14.13 -16.09 -0.95
N ASP A 152 -13.14 -16.35 -0.09
CA ASP A 152 -13.36 -16.56 1.35
C ASP A 152 -13.97 -15.33 2.05
N ILE A 153 -13.90 -14.15 1.43
CA ILE A 153 -14.45 -12.89 1.95
C ILE A 153 -15.92 -12.68 1.55
N VAL A 154 -16.48 -13.48 0.62
CA VAL A 154 -17.88 -13.38 0.16
C VAL A 154 -18.91 -13.31 1.30
N PRO A 155 -18.82 -14.14 2.37
CA PRO A 155 -19.78 -14.05 3.48
C PRO A 155 -19.82 -12.67 4.14
N ALA A 156 -18.68 -11.98 4.19
CA ALA A 156 -18.60 -10.63 4.73
C ALA A 156 -19.25 -9.61 3.79
N VAL A 157 -19.03 -9.73 2.48
CA VAL A 157 -19.67 -8.89 1.47
C VAL A 157 -21.19 -8.99 1.54
N GLN A 158 -21.72 -10.21 1.65
CA GLN A 158 -23.15 -10.45 1.80
C GLN A 158 -23.70 -9.85 3.10
N ALA A 159 -23.01 -10.07 4.23
CA ALA A 159 -23.44 -9.52 5.52
C ALA A 159 -23.44 -7.99 5.51
N VAL A 160 -22.39 -7.35 4.98
CA VAL A 160 -22.31 -5.88 4.83
C VAL A 160 -23.45 -5.37 3.94
N SER A 161 -23.72 -6.05 2.84
CA SER A 161 -24.82 -5.71 1.93
C SER A 161 -26.20 -5.84 2.60
N SER A 162 -26.37 -6.81 3.50
CA SER A 162 -27.62 -6.97 4.26
C SER A 162 -27.89 -5.83 5.25
N PHE A 163 -26.87 -5.06 5.63
CA PHE A 163 -27.01 -3.80 6.38
C PHE A 163 -27.28 -2.59 5.47
N GLY A 164 -27.55 -2.80 4.18
CA GLY A 164 -27.85 -1.74 3.20
C GLY A 164 -26.61 -0.98 2.72
N LYS A 165 -25.41 -1.55 2.92
CA LYS A 165 -24.14 -0.95 2.48
C LYS A 165 -23.74 -1.48 1.11
N GLN A 166 -23.02 -0.70 0.33
CA GLN A 166 -22.46 -1.17 -0.95
C GLN A 166 -21.00 -1.57 -0.77
N VAL A 167 -20.59 -2.68 -1.38
CA VAL A 167 -19.19 -3.14 -1.35
C VAL A 167 -18.66 -3.16 -2.78
N TYR A 168 -17.62 -2.37 -3.03
CA TYR A 168 -16.87 -2.37 -4.27
C TYR A 168 -15.64 -3.27 -4.10
N VAL A 169 -15.20 -3.92 -5.17
CA VAL A 169 -13.94 -4.66 -5.16
C VAL A 169 -12.89 -3.95 -6.01
N ALA A 170 -11.72 -3.71 -5.45
CA ALA A 170 -10.60 -3.11 -6.16
C ALA A 170 -9.69 -4.21 -6.71
N SER A 171 -9.47 -4.23 -8.03
CA SER A 171 -8.72 -5.29 -8.70
C SER A 171 -7.65 -4.74 -9.66
N TRP A 172 -6.67 -5.57 -10.00
CA TRP A 172 -5.66 -5.27 -11.02
C TRP A 172 -6.04 -5.91 -12.36
N GLY A 173 -7.07 -5.38 -13.01
CA GLY A 173 -7.59 -5.89 -14.29
C GLY A 173 -8.27 -7.26 -14.17
N GLY A 174 -8.89 -7.54 -13.03
CA GLY A 174 -9.72 -8.74 -12.80
C GLY A 174 -8.97 -10.09 -12.77
N ARG A 175 -7.65 -10.12 -12.96
CA ARG A 175 -6.88 -11.37 -13.14
C ARG A 175 -6.88 -12.29 -11.92
N SER A 176 -6.98 -11.73 -10.73
CA SER A 176 -6.97 -12.44 -9.45
C SER A 176 -8.32 -12.37 -8.72
N LEU A 177 -9.36 -11.83 -9.37
CA LEU A 177 -10.69 -11.67 -8.80
C LEU A 177 -11.53 -12.93 -9.08
N SER A 178 -12.00 -13.60 -8.03
CA SER A 178 -12.92 -14.72 -8.20
C SER A 178 -14.25 -14.26 -8.81
N SER A 179 -14.84 -15.11 -9.65
CA SER A 179 -16.15 -14.84 -10.26
C SER A 179 -17.25 -14.74 -9.22
N GLU A 180 -17.14 -15.49 -8.13
CA GLU A 180 -18.10 -15.47 -7.03
C GLU A 180 -18.03 -14.14 -6.27
N LEU A 181 -16.83 -13.68 -5.88
CA LEU A 181 -16.68 -12.39 -5.22
C LEU A 181 -17.21 -11.25 -6.10
N ARG A 182 -16.88 -11.25 -7.39
CA ARG A 182 -17.38 -10.26 -8.35
C ARG A 182 -18.92 -10.24 -8.40
N ALA A 183 -19.58 -11.39 -8.32
CA ALA A 183 -21.02 -11.49 -8.42
C ALA A 183 -21.76 -10.91 -7.18
N TYR A 184 -21.11 -10.87 -6.03
CA TYR A 184 -21.69 -10.33 -4.79
C TYR A 184 -21.30 -8.88 -4.50
N CYS A 185 -20.22 -8.38 -5.10
CA CYS A 185 -19.86 -6.97 -5.02
C CYS A 185 -20.82 -6.10 -5.87
N PHE A 186 -21.00 -4.85 -5.44
CA PHE A 186 -21.80 -3.86 -6.14
C PHE A 186 -21.19 -3.47 -7.48
N ASP A 187 -19.87 -3.23 -7.50
CA ASP A 187 -19.11 -2.97 -8.72
C ASP A 187 -17.61 -3.26 -8.51
N GLU A 188 -16.85 -3.28 -9.60
CA GLU A 188 -15.40 -3.40 -9.62
C GLU A 188 -14.73 -2.06 -9.92
N ILE A 189 -13.71 -1.71 -9.13
CA ILE A 189 -12.80 -0.61 -9.43
C ILE A 189 -11.52 -1.20 -9.99
N ASN A 190 -11.28 -0.98 -11.28
CA ASN A 190 -10.07 -1.43 -11.94
C ASN A 190 -8.91 -0.47 -11.65
N LEU A 191 -8.01 -0.88 -10.75
CA LEU A 191 -6.84 -0.09 -10.33
C LEU A 191 -5.89 0.22 -11.48
N VAL A 192 -5.91 -0.56 -12.56
CA VAL A 192 -5.08 -0.32 -13.76
C VAL A 192 -5.36 1.06 -14.37
N GLU A 193 -6.61 1.51 -14.32
CA GLU A 193 -7.03 2.79 -14.90
C GLU A 193 -6.51 4.00 -14.10
N GLY A 194 -6.15 3.77 -12.84
CA GLY A 194 -5.71 4.82 -11.92
C GLY A 194 -4.20 4.90 -11.69
N VAL A 195 -3.41 4.00 -12.28
CA VAL A 195 -1.99 3.81 -11.93
C VAL A 195 -1.21 5.13 -11.95
N GLU A 196 -1.43 5.96 -12.96
CA GLU A 196 -0.72 7.24 -13.10
C GLU A 196 -1.00 8.23 -11.95
N HIS A 197 -2.13 8.09 -11.24
CA HIS A 197 -2.53 8.99 -10.16
C HIS A 197 -1.87 8.67 -8.82
N PHE A 198 -1.55 7.41 -8.56
CA PHE A 198 -1.08 6.95 -7.25
C PHE A 198 0.25 6.19 -7.30
N PHE A 199 0.90 6.15 -8.46
CA PHE A 199 2.26 5.68 -8.59
C PHE A 199 3.26 6.74 -8.08
N THR A 200 4.32 6.31 -7.37
CA THR A 200 5.34 7.23 -6.84
C THR A 200 6.45 7.56 -7.84
N GLY A 201 6.52 6.86 -8.97
CA GLY A 201 7.69 6.91 -9.85
C GLY A 201 8.84 6.01 -9.40
N ARG A 202 8.82 5.52 -8.16
CA ARG A 202 9.90 4.75 -7.56
C ARG A 202 9.72 3.26 -7.79
N ARG A 203 10.80 2.59 -8.18
CA ARG A 203 10.89 1.14 -8.12
C ARG A 203 11.32 0.71 -6.70
N ARG A 204 10.53 -0.15 -6.07
CA ARG A 204 10.87 -0.88 -4.86
C ARG A 204 12.19 -1.62 -5.13
N CYS A 205 13.18 -1.40 -4.27
CA CYS A 205 14.41 -2.17 -4.33
C CYS A 205 14.06 -3.63 -3.98
N THR A 206 14.05 -4.50 -5.00
CA THR A 206 13.77 -5.93 -4.84
C THR A 206 14.84 -6.55 -3.95
N THR A 207 14.49 -7.60 -3.19
CA THR A 207 15.48 -8.42 -2.48
C THR A 207 16.14 -9.44 -3.40
N SER A 208 15.52 -9.73 -4.55
CA SER A 208 16.11 -10.41 -5.68
C SER A 208 16.95 -9.42 -6.49
N GLY A 209 18.25 -9.67 -6.53
CA GLY A 209 19.22 -8.82 -7.22
C GLY A 209 20.63 -9.08 -6.72
N THR A 210 21.61 -8.81 -7.57
CA THR A 210 23.01 -8.81 -7.19
C THR A 210 23.29 -7.63 -6.25
N PRO A 211 24.31 -7.73 -5.37
CA PRO A 211 24.73 -6.59 -4.54
C PRO A 211 25.01 -5.30 -5.33
N LEU A 212 25.43 -5.44 -6.59
CA LEU A 212 25.68 -4.33 -7.51
C LEU A 212 24.38 -3.63 -7.94
N GLU A 213 23.34 -4.39 -8.31
CA GLU A 213 22.02 -3.86 -8.66
C GLU A 213 21.36 -3.17 -7.45
N HIS A 214 21.47 -3.77 -6.27
CA HIS A 214 21.01 -3.18 -5.02
C HIS A 214 21.70 -1.84 -4.74
N LEU A 215 23.03 -1.77 -4.91
CA LEU A 215 23.77 -0.53 -4.70
C LEU A 215 23.38 0.56 -5.71
N PHE A 216 23.18 0.20 -6.99
CA PHE A 216 22.77 1.15 -8.02
C PHE A 216 21.39 1.74 -7.76
N SER A 217 20.42 0.89 -7.40
CA SER A 217 19.07 1.32 -7.00
C SER A 217 19.12 2.31 -5.82
N GLN A 218 19.96 2.02 -4.82
CA GLN A 218 20.15 2.91 -3.67
C GLN A 218 20.80 4.24 -4.04
N LEU A 219 21.67 4.28 -5.06
CA LEU A 219 22.22 5.53 -5.57
C LEU A 219 21.17 6.36 -6.31
N GLN A 220 20.28 5.72 -7.08
CA GLN A 220 19.16 6.39 -7.74
C GLN A 220 18.23 7.03 -6.71
N GLU A 221 17.89 6.29 -5.65
CA GLU A 221 17.08 6.80 -4.53
C GLU A 221 17.74 8.02 -3.86
N ALA A 222 19.04 7.93 -3.56
CA ALA A 222 19.79 9.06 -3.02
C ALA A 222 19.77 10.26 -3.96
N TRP A 223 19.99 10.03 -5.25
CA TRP A 223 20.01 11.10 -6.24
C TRP A 223 18.68 11.85 -6.30
N GLU A 224 17.56 11.14 -6.41
CA GLU A 224 16.21 11.74 -6.43
C GLU A 224 15.95 12.57 -5.16
N TYR A 225 16.28 12.01 -3.98
CA TYR A 225 16.07 12.67 -2.70
C TYR A 225 16.78 14.03 -2.57
N PHE A 226 17.97 14.16 -3.15
CA PHE A 226 18.74 15.41 -3.13
C PHE A 226 18.43 16.32 -4.32
N GLN A 227 18.07 15.77 -5.49
CA GLN A 227 17.75 16.53 -6.69
C GLN A 227 16.57 17.47 -6.46
N ASP A 228 15.50 17.00 -5.81
CA ASP A 228 14.31 17.80 -5.49
C ASP A 228 14.61 18.99 -4.55
N ARG A 229 15.79 19.01 -3.93
CA ARG A 229 16.23 20.03 -2.96
C ARG A 229 17.42 20.84 -3.44
N ASN A 230 17.69 20.81 -4.75
CA ASN A 230 18.82 21.48 -5.37
C ASN A 230 20.18 21.07 -4.77
N GLY A 231 20.25 19.83 -4.24
CA GLY A 231 21.42 19.25 -3.59
C GLY A 231 22.11 18.21 -4.47
N HIS A 232 23.27 17.74 -4.00
CA HIS A 232 24.06 16.72 -4.68
C HIS A 232 24.40 15.58 -3.72
N VAL A 233 24.50 14.36 -4.25
CA VAL A 233 24.98 13.20 -3.50
C VAL A 233 26.50 13.16 -3.58
N SER A 234 27.19 13.53 -2.50
CA SER A 234 28.65 13.35 -2.45
C SER A 234 29.01 11.87 -2.35
N ARG A 235 30.10 11.47 -3.02
CA ARG A 235 30.61 10.09 -3.01
C ARG A 235 30.83 9.57 -1.59
N TRP A 236 31.52 10.38 -0.77
CA TRP A 236 31.77 10.03 0.62
C TRP A 236 30.48 9.84 1.44
N TYR A 237 29.48 10.68 1.23
CA TYR A 237 28.19 10.55 1.91
C TYR A 237 27.50 9.24 1.53
N PHE A 238 27.47 8.90 0.23
CA PHE A 238 26.84 7.67 -0.24
C PHE A 238 27.53 6.42 0.32
N GLU A 239 28.86 6.41 0.30
CA GLU A 239 29.67 5.30 0.81
C GLU A 239 29.52 5.09 2.33
N ASN A 240 29.47 6.18 3.11
CA ASN A 240 29.67 6.10 4.56
C ASN A 240 28.42 6.41 5.40
N LYS A 241 27.47 7.18 4.86
CA LYS A 241 26.36 7.75 5.63
C LYS A 241 24.98 7.50 5.03
N TRP A 242 24.88 7.05 3.78
CA TRP A 242 23.58 6.74 3.18
C TRP A 242 22.87 5.66 3.99
N LYS A 243 21.65 6.00 4.42
CA LYS A 243 20.74 5.10 5.13
C LYS A 243 19.75 4.57 4.11
N PRO A 244 19.95 3.34 3.62
CA PRO A 244 19.17 2.81 2.52
C PRO A 244 17.72 2.54 2.94
N SER A 245 16.77 2.72 2.03
CA SER A 245 15.40 2.23 2.22
C SER A 245 15.25 0.77 1.83
N GLY A 246 16.20 0.19 1.10
CA GLY A 246 16.18 -1.20 0.63
C GLY A 246 17.44 -1.99 0.96
N PRO A 247 17.62 -3.18 0.37
CA PRO A 247 18.88 -3.91 0.41
C PRO A 247 20.02 -3.01 -0.09
N CYS A 248 21.08 -2.90 0.69
CA CYS A 248 22.25 -2.12 0.35
C CYS A 248 23.45 -2.78 1.01
N PRO A 249 24.56 -2.99 0.29
CA PRO A 249 25.82 -3.38 0.90
C PRO A 249 26.16 -2.45 2.08
N PRO A 250 26.66 -2.94 3.22
CA PRO A 250 26.97 -2.08 4.37
C PRO A 250 28.06 -1.05 4.04
N PRO A 251 28.13 0.08 4.76
CA PRO A 251 29.22 1.04 4.58
C PRO A 251 30.60 0.40 4.74
N GLY A 252 31.57 0.80 3.91
CA GLY A 252 32.94 0.30 3.95
C GLY A 252 33.48 -0.12 2.58
N THR A 253 34.58 -0.88 2.59
CA THR A 253 35.33 -1.27 1.39
C THR A 253 34.46 -2.01 0.37
N GLY A 254 33.63 -2.96 0.80
CA GLY A 254 32.76 -3.71 -0.12
C GLY A 254 31.73 -2.83 -0.86
N ARG A 255 31.26 -1.74 -0.25
CA ARG A 255 30.39 -0.77 -0.93
C ARG A 255 31.18 0.11 -1.91
N GLN A 256 32.41 0.47 -1.57
CA GLN A 256 33.30 1.24 -2.43
C GLN A 256 33.64 0.48 -3.70
N GLU A 257 34.02 -0.80 -3.58
CA GLU A 257 34.35 -1.67 -4.71
C GLU A 257 33.18 -1.83 -5.69
N LEU A 258 31.96 -2.01 -5.16
CA LEU A 258 30.75 -2.10 -5.98
C LEU A 258 30.42 -0.76 -6.65
N LEU A 259 30.64 0.36 -5.97
CA LEU A 259 30.44 1.69 -6.54
C LEU A 259 31.46 1.97 -7.67
N ASP A 260 32.72 1.59 -7.48
CA ASP A 260 33.75 1.68 -8.51
C ASP A 260 33.38 0.82 -9.71
N SER A 261 32.87 -0.39 -9.51
CA SER A 261 32.37 -1.23 -10.60
C SER A 261 31.23 -0.57 -11.39
N LEU A 262 30.31 0.13 -10.72
CA LEU A 262 29.23 0.88 -11.39
C LEU A 262 29.74 2.08 -12.20
N ILE A 263 30.81 2.73 -11.73
CA ILE A 263 31.47 3.82 -12.44
C ILE A 263 32.20 3.28 -13.68
N ASP A 264 32.93 2.17 -13.53
CA ASP A 264 33.67 1.51 -14.62
C ASP A 264 32.73 0.98 -15.71
N GLN A 265 31.56 0.46 -15.32
CA GLN A 265 30.50 0.06 -16.25
C GLN A 265 29.78 1.25 -16.90
N GLY A 266 30.12 2.48 -16.51
CA GLY A 266 29.53 3.70 -17.07
C GLY A 266 28.09 3.96 -16.63
N MET A 267 27.59 3.24 -15.62
CA MET A 267 26.25 3.43 -15.05
C MET A 267 26.19 4.65 -14.12
N VAL A 268 27.33 5.07 -13.57
CA VAL A 268 27.44 6.20 -12.64
C VAL A 268 28.48 7.19 -13.14
N GLU A 269 28.10 8.46 -13.14
CA GLU A 269 29.00 9.57 -13.43
C GLU A 269 29.50 10.22 -12.15
N VAL A 270 30.81 10.48 -12.11
CA VAL A 270 31.45 11.22 -11.02
C VAL A 270 31.85 12.60 -11.55
N PHE A 271 31.47 13.65 -10.83
CA PHE A 271 31.81 15.03 -11.19
C PHE A 271 32.17 15.84 -9.94
N GLU A 272 32.91 16.93 -10.12
CA GLU A 272 33.36 17.77 -9.01
C GLU A 272 32.35 18.89 -8.73
N ILE A 273 32.01 19.09 -7.46
CA ILE A 273 31.20 20.22 -6.99
C ILE A 273 31.94 21.00 -5.90
N SER A 274 31.58 22.26 -5.72
CA SER A 274 32.03 23.07 -4.59
C SER A 274 30.99 23.02 -3.48
N MET A 275 31.35 22.45 -2.33
CA MET A 275 30.50 22.38 -1.15
C MET A 275 31.25 23.01 0.04
N ASN A 276 30.70 24.10 0.59
CA ASN A 276 31.33 24.88 1.67
C ASN A 276 32.79 25.32 1.35
N GLY A 277 33.05 25.72 0.10
CA GLY A 277 34.36 26.16 -0.36
C GLY A 277 35.38 25.04 -0.57
N ARG A 278 34.97 23.77 -0.49
CA ARG A 278 35.81 22.60 -0.78
C ARG A 278 35.31 21.89 -2.02
N LYS A 279 36.24 21.43 -2.85
CA LYS A 279 35.97 20.54 -3.98
C LYS A 279 35.66 19.14 -3.44
N VAL A 280 34.49 18.60 -3.79
CA VAL A 280 34.06 17.24 -3.42
C VAL A 280 33.53 16.52 -4.64
N LEU A 281 33.74 15.21 -4.68
CA LEU A 281 33.20 14.35 -5.74
C LEU A 281 31.72 14.06 -5.47
N ALA A 282 30.88 14.33 -6.46
CA ALA A 282 29.47 14.01 -6.48
C ALA A 282 29.18 12.87 -7.46
N LEU A 283 28.13 12.11 -7.17
CA LEU A 283 27.68 10.97 -7.95
C LEU A 283 26.36 11.32 -8.63
N ARG A 284 26.20 10.91 -9.90
CA ARG A 284 24.93 10.97 -10.63
C ARG A 284 24.71 9.65 -11.38
N PRO A 285 23.53 9.00 -11.28
CA PRO A 285 23.21 7.86 -12.13
C PRO A 285 23.07 8.32 -13.59
N LYS A 286 23.68 7.60 -14.53
CA LYS A 286 23.46 7.79 -15.97
C LYS A 286 22.16 7.09 -16.37
N ARG A 287 21.36 7.77 -17.19
CA ARG A 287 20.14 7.20 -17.79
C ARG A 287 20.47 6.20 -18.88
#